data_AF-A0A7V9U160-F1
#
_entry.id   AF-A0A7V9U160-F1
#
_cell.length_a   1.000
_cell.length_b   1.000
_cell.length_c   1.000
_cell.angle_alpha   90.00
_cell.angle_beta   90.00
_cell.angle_gamma   90.00
#
_symmetry.space_group_name_H-M   'P 1'
#
loop_
_entity.id
_entity.type
_entity.pdbx_description
1 polymer ?
#
loop_
_entity_poly.entity_id
_entity_poly.type
_entity_poly.pdbx_seq_one_letter_code
_entity_poly.pdbx_strand_id
1 'polypeptide(L)'
;MKSIRLHGIVYALLTALVVISLTTAAFGQGRRGGAGGGRGAGAGNAGGPPPGVGVDRGLGNASSRSNGRSDDGLGNASDRSNGRSQAGLERARIAGTNLHSADRDLRDHPGIANTLHTNANNLRSGYQAALLTNPNLKFGQYVAATRLAQNLGGRFPAVTQSAILAGLASGHSIGSTLQALGLSSREANEAKKQADREIKRSRK
;
A
#
# COMPACT_ATOMS: atom_id res chain seq x y z
N MET A 1 45.21 7.91 -21.20
CA MET A 1 44.49 6.63 -21.44
C MET A 1 44.36 5.86 -20.13
N LYS A 2 43.16 5.79 -19.53
CA LYS A 2 42.67 4.74 -18.60
C LYS A 2 41.38 5.22 -17.91
N SER A 3 40.22 4.85 -18.44
CA SER A 3 38.92 4.97 -17.74
C SER A 3 37.91 3.92 -18.19
N ILE A 4 38.37 2.76 -18.68
CA ILE A 4 37.49 1.70 -19.19
C ILE A 4 37.08 0.69 -18.09
N ARG A 5 37.66 0.74 -16.89
CA ARG A 5 37.49 -0.33 -15.89
C ARG A 5 36.37 -0.15 -14.85
N LEU A 6 35.71 1.00 -14.78
CA LEU A 6 34.64 1.22 -13.80
C LEU A 6 33.25 0.79 -14.29
N HIS A 7 33.00 0.88 -15.60
CA HIS A 7 31.71 0.54 -16.20
C HIS A 7 31.45 -0.98 -16.22
N GLY A 8 32.50 -1.80 -16.37
CA GLY A 8 32.35 -3.27 -16.41
C GLY A 8 31.82 -3.88 -15.11
N ILE A 9 32.14 -3.29 -13.95
CA ILE A 9 31.69 -3.80 -12.64
C ILE A 9 30.23 -3.39 -12.36
N VAL A 10 29.83 -2.19 -12.79
CA VAL A 10 28.44 -1.73 -12.66
C VAL A 10 27.51 -2.54 -13.56
N TYR A 11 27.92 -2.84 -14.80
CA TYR A 11 27.13 -3.69 -15.69
C TYR A 11 27.05 -5.14 -15.22
N ALA A 12 28.10 -5.69 -14.60
CA ALA A 12 28.08 -7.05 -14.04
C ALA A 12 27.12 -7.19 -12.84
N LEU A 13 26.97 -6.14 -12.01
CA LEU A 13 25.99 -6.11 -10.92
C LEU A 13 24.55 -5.88 -11.42
N LEU A 14 24.38 -5.15 -12.53
CA LEU A 14 23.07 -4.89 -13.13
C LEU A 14 22.50 -6.11 -13.88
N THR A 15 23.35 -6.98 -14.43
CA THR A 15 22.92 -8.21 -15.12
C THR A 15 22.61 -9.36 -14.16
N ALA A 16 23.22 -9.41 -12.96
CA ALA A 16 22.92 -10.45 -11.96
C ALA A 16 21.49 -10.35 -11.38
N LEU A 17 20.84 -9.19 -11.47
CA LEU A 17 19.49 -8.96 -10.94
C LEU A 17 18.36 -9.23 -11.95
N VAL A 18 18.69 -9.73 -13.15
CA VAL A 18 17.73 -10.00 -14.24
C VAL A 18 17.31 -11.48 -14.32
N VAL A 19 17.86 -12.37 -13.48
CA VAL A 19 17.65 -13.83 -13.62
C VAL A 19 16.52 -14.41 -12.74
N ILE A 20 15.78 -13.61 -11.95
CA ILE A 20 14.69 -14.14 -11.09
C ILE A 20 13.32 -13.70 -11.61
N SER A 21 12.92 -14.15 -12.78
CA SER A 21 11.53 -14.01 -13.26
C SER A 21 11.13 -15.07 -14.27
N LEU A 22 11.42 -16.34 -13.97
CA LEU A 22 10.74 -17.45 -14.65
C LEU A 22 10.24 -18.49 -13.65
N THR A 23 8.94 -18.78 -13.80
CA THR A 23 8.17 -19.92 -13.30
C THR A 23 7.71 -19.87 -11.82
N THR A 24 6.42 -19.66 -11.61
CA THR A 24 5.48 -20.76 -11.32
C THR A 24 4.05 -20.23 -11.16
N ALA A 25 3.23 -20.46 -12.18
CA ALA A 25 1.80 -20.67 -11.97
C ALA A 25 1.60 -22.17 -11.75
N ALA A 26 1.15 -22.58 -10.57
CA ALA A 26 0.61 -23.91 -10.35
C ALA A 26 -0.43 -23.87 -9.22
N PHE A 27 -1.65 -24.23 -9.58
CA PHE A 27 -2.75 -24.54 -8.68
C PHE A 27 -2.38 -25.63 -7.67
N GLY A 28 -2.94 -25.54 -6.46
CA GLY A 28 -2.84 -26.57 -5.42
C GLY A 28 -4.03 -26.54 -4.47
N GLN A 29 -5.15 -27.08 -4.92
CA GLN A 29 -6.30 -27.48 -4.11
C GLN A 29 -5.92 -28.69 -3.24
N GLY A 30 -6.04 -28.60 -1.91
CA GLY A 30 -5.71 -29.71 -1.02
C GLY A 30 -6.32 -29.60 0.38
N ARG A 31 -7.35 -30.44 0.63
CA ARG A 31 -7.96 -30.74 1.94
C ARG A 31 -6.97 -31.43 2.90
N ARG A 32 -7.19 -31.19 4.19
CA ARG A 32 -6.90 -32.00 5.42
C ARG A 32 -6.25 -31.07 6.44
N GLY A 33 -6.60 -31.03 7.71
CA GLY A 33 -7.40 -31.89 8.56
C GLY A 33 -6.99 -31.50 9.99
N GLY A 34 -7.95 -31.21 10.86
CA GLY A 34 -7.65 -30.70 12.19
C GLY A 34 -8.90 -30.67 13.05
N ALA A 35 -9.54 -31.83 13.17
CA ALA A 35 -10.56 -32.07 14.18
C ALA A 35 -9.90 -32.04 15.56
N GLY A 36 -10.26 -31.06 16.37
CA GLY A 36 -10.00 -31.02 17.81
C GLY A 36 -11.32 -31.03 18.55
N GLY A 37 -11.93 -32.21 18.65
CA GLY A 37 -13.13 -32.43 19.46
C GLY A 37 -12.78 -32.44 20.95
N GLY A 38 -13.36 -31.51 21.70
CA GLY A 38 -13.49 -31.59 23.15
C GLY A 38 -14.97 -31.69 23.50
N ARG A 39 -15.46 -32.92 23.68
CA ARG A 39 -16.79 -33.19 24.26
C ARG A 39 -16.74 -32.85 25.74
N GLY A 40 -17.62 -31.97 26.17
CA GLY A 40 -18.01 -31.78 27.57
C GLY A 40 -19.54 -31.71 27.63
N ALA A 41 -20.19 -32.87 27.50
CA ALA A 41 -21.60 -33.01 27.82
C ALA A 41 -21.74 -33.10 29.34
N GLY A 42 -22.32 -32.06 29.94
CA GLY A 42 -22.81 -32.06 31.32
C GLY A 42 -24.22 -31.50 31.29
N ALA A 43 -25.20 -32.39 31.50
CA ALA A 43 -26.62 -32.13 31.43
C ALA A 43 -27.13 -31.22 32.56
N GLY A 44 -28.21 -30.49 32.26
CA GLY A 44 -29.27 -30.16 33.23
C GLY A 44 -29.07 -28.92 34.09
N ASN A 45 -29.70 -27.80 33.71
CA ASN A 45 -30.95 -27.38 34.37
C ASN A 45 -31.44 -26.04 33.81
N ALA A 46 -32.73 -26.02 33.50
CA ALA A 46 -33.50 -24.81 33.33
C ALA A 46 -33.51 -24.02 34.64
N GLY A 47 -33.10 -22.76 34.59
CA GLY A 47 -33.14 -21.85 35.71
C GLY A 47 -32.84 -20.45 35.21
N GLY A 48 -33.90 -19.71 34.87
CA GLY A 48 -33.79 -18.28 34.56
C GLY A 48 -33.12 -17.52 35.72
N PRO A 49 -32.36 -16.46 35.44
CA PRO A 49 -31.66 -15.72 36.48
C PRO A 49 -32.66 -15.08 37.46
N PRO A 50 -32.39 -15.12 38.78
CA PRO A 50 -33.27 -14.51 39.78
C PRO A 50 -33.28 -12.98 39.63
N PRO A 51 -34.43 -12.32 39.81
CA PRO A 51 -34.51 -10.87 39.82
C PRO A 51 -33.91 -10.34 41.12
N GLY A 52 -32.90 -9.48 41.04
CA GLY A 52 -32.42 -8.73 42.20
C GLY A 52 -30.91 -8.61 42.40
N VAL A 53 -30.07 -9.19 41.52
CA VAL A 53 -28.62 -9.00 41.62
C VAL A 53 -28.20 -7.92 40.63
N GLY A 54 -27.87 -6.74 41.15
CA GLY A 54 -27.27 -5.67 40.36
C GLY A 54 -26.05 -6.21 39.63
N VAL A 55 -26.06 -6.13 38.30
CA VAL A 55 -24.86 -6.37 37.50
C VAL A 55 -23.91 -5.19 37.75
N ASP A 56 -23.13 -5.32 38.81
CA ASP A 56 -21.95 -4.50 39.01
C ASP A 56 -21.02 -4.82 37.84
N ARG A 57 -21.02 -3.93 36.83
CA ARG A 57 -20.20 -4.03 35.63
C ARG A 57 -18.77 -3.91 36.10
N GLY A 58 -18.16 -5.07 36.39
CA GLY A 58 -16.87 -5.27 37.06
C GLY A 58 -15.70 -4.52 36.45
N LEU A 59 -15.70 -3.20 36.60
CA LEU A 59 -14.60 -2.30 36.31
C LEU A 59 -13.71 -2.14 37.57
N GLY A 60 -14.22 -2.45 38.76
CA GLY A 60 -13.48 -2.30 40.02
C GLY A 60 -12.70 -3.53 40.50
N ASN A 61 -12.89 -4.72 39.91
CA ASN A 61 -12.28 -5.97 40.41
C ASN A 61 -11.35 -6.65 39.40
N ALA A 62 -11.14 -6.05 38.22
CA ALA A 62 -10.28 -6.60 37.19
C ALA A 62 -8.78 -6.44 37.52
N SER A 63 -8.39 -5.33 38.17
CA SER A 63 -7.01 -5.06 38.59
C SER A 63 -6.56 -5.93 39.77
N SER A 64 -7.44 -6.15 40.74
CA SER A 64 -7.15 -6.94 41.94
C SER A 64 -7.02 -8.44 41.66
N ARG A 65 -7.72 -8.95 40.64
CA ARG A 65 -7.67 -10.37 40.24
C ARG A 65 -6.52 -10.70 39.29
N SER A 66 -5.93 -9.69 38.63
CA SER A 66 -4.85 -9.89 37.67
C SER A 66 -3.45 -9.78 38.28
N ASN A 67 -3.30 -9.37 39.54
CA ASN A 67 -1.98 -9.14 40.18
C ASN A 67 -1.04 -8.27 39.32
N GLY A 68 -1.58 -7.26 38.62
CA GLY A 68 -0.81 -6.40 37.70
C GLY A 68 -0.44 -7.05 36.36
N ARG A 69 -0.76 -8.34 36.13
CA ARG A 69 -0.40 -9.05 34.89
C ARG A 69 -1.05 -8.48 33.63
N SER A 70 -2.18 -7.77 33.77
CA SER A 70 -2.82 -7.08 32.65
C SER A 70 -2.00 -5.88 32.18
N ASP A 71 -1.41 -5.15 33.13
CA ASP A 71 -0.56 -3.98 32.87
C ASP A 71 0.83 -4.41 32.44
N ASP A 72 1.38 -5.46 33.05
CA ASP A 72 2.62 -6.10 32.60
C ASP A 72 2.46 -6.67 31.19
N GLY A 73 1.32 -7.26 30.84
CA GLY A 73 1.06 -7.79 29.50
C GLY A 73 0.97 -6.70 28.43
N LEU A 74 0.38 -5.53 28.76
CA LEU A 74 0.29 -4.38 27.88
C LEU A 74 1.62 -3.62 27.78
N GLY A 75 2.30 -3.37 28.90
CA GLY A 75 3.61 -2.72 28.97
C GLY A 75 4.69 -3.53 28.27
N ASN A 76 4.74 -4.83 28.55
CA ASN A 76 5.67 -5.76 27.90
C ASN A 76 5.32 -5.99 26.42
N ALA A 77 4.05 -5.81 26.01
CA ALA A 77 3.69 -5.77 24.59
C ALA A 77 4.17 -4.49 23.90
N SER A 78 4.09 -3.31 24.55
CA SER A 78 4.70 -2.07 24.01
C SER A 78 6.23 -2.14 23.96
N ASP A 79 6.86 -2.71 24.98
CA ASP A 79 8.32 -2.85 25.08
C ASP A 79 8.86 -3.89 24.10
N ARG A 80 8.19 -5.06 23.97
CA ARG A 80 8.59 -6.13 23.05
C ARG A 80 8.22 -5.87 21.59
N SER A 81 7.21 -5.04 21.33
CA SER A 81 6.82 -4.73 19.95
C SER A 81 7.81 -3.82 19.23
N ASN A 82 8.84 -3.31 19.94
CA ASN A 82 9.70 -2.22 19.45
C ASN A 82 8.81 -1.14 18.79
N GLY A 83 7.67 -0.91 19.46
CA GLY A 83 6.36 -0.74 18.84
C GLY A 83 6.37 0.42 17.87
N ARG A 84 6.37 0.08 16.57
CA ARG A 84 6.13 0.97 15.43
C ARG A 84 6.36 2.43 15.81
N SER A 85 7.59 2.92 15.62
CA SER A 85 7.93 4.33 15.87
C SER A 85 6.76 5.24 15.49
N GLN A 86 6.48 6.31 16.24
CA GLN A 86 5.36 7.21 15.94
C GLN A 86 5.32 7.58 14.44
N ALA A 87 6.49 7.72 13.82
CA ALA A 87 6.68 7.87 12.38
C ALA A 87 6.17 6.68 11.52
N GLY A 88 6.42 5.43 11.90
CA GLY A 88 5.90 4.23 11.25
C GLY A 88 4.39 4.03 11.40
N LEU A 89 3.82 4.31 12.58
CA LEU A 89 2.36 4.32 12.78
C LEU A 89 1.69 5.39 11.93
N GLU A 90 2.24 6.60 11.94
CA GLU A 90 1.72 7.72 11.16
C GLU A 90 1.78 7.41 9.67
N ARG A 91 2.89 6.83 9.20
CA ARG A 91 3.05 6.37 7.83
C ARG A 91 1.95 5.39 7.42
N ALA A 92 1.68 4.39 8.25
CA ALA A 92 0.64 3.39 7.99
C ALA A 92 -0.76 4.03 7.97
N ARG A 93 -1.02 4.98 8.88
CA ARG A 93 -2.28 5.74 8.93
C ARG A 93 -2.49 6.55 7.65
N ILE A 94 -1.47 7.29 7.20
CA ILE A 94 -1.54 8.10 5.96
C ILE A 94 -1.78 7.19 4.75
N ALA A 95 -1.02 6.08 4.62
CA ALA A 95 -1.22 5.13 3.53
C ALA A 95 -2.64 4.54 3.53
N GLY A 96 -3.17 4.17 4.70
CA GLY A 96 -4.54 3.66 4.85
C GLY A 96 -5.60 4.68 4.43
N THR A 97 -5.48 5.94 4.85
CA THR A 97 -6.41 7.00 4.42
C THR A 97 -6.32 7.28 2.92
N ASN A 98 -5.12 7.23 2.35
CA ASN A 98 -4.88 7.37 0.92
C ASN A 98 -5.50 6.21 0.12
N LEU A 99 -5.40 4.96 0.60
CA LEU A 99 -6.08 3.80 -0.01
C LEU A 99 -7.59 3.93 0.04
N HIS A 100 -8.15 4.28 1.21
CA HIS A 100 -9.60 4.46 1.34
C HIS A 100 -10.14 5.56 0.42
N SER A 101 -9.37 6.64 0.25
CA SER A 101 -9.72 7.72 -0.68
C SER A 101 -9.65 7.24 -2.14
N ALA A 102 -8.65 6.44 -2.51
CA ALA A 102 -8.54 5.85 -3.84
C ALA A 102 -9.71 4.90 -4.15
N ASP A 103 -10.13 4.12 -3.17
CA ASP A 103 -11.25 3.19 -3.29
C ASP A 103 -12.56 3.91 -3.54
N ARG A 104 -12.78 5.02 -2.83
CA ARG A 104 -13.92 5.90 -3.06
C ARG A 104 -13.85 6.53 -4.45
N ASP A 105 -12.71 7.12 -4.83
CA ASP A 105 -12.50 7.72 -6.14
C ASP A 105 -12.77 6.72 -7.29
N LEU A 106 -12.28 5.49 -7.18
CA LEU A 106 -12.48 4.45 -8.20
C LEU A 106 -13.93 3.99 -8.29
N ARG A 107 -14.64 3.93 -7.16
CA ARG A 107 -16.06 3.57 -7.12
C ARG A 107 -16.93 4.68 -7.72
N ASP A 108 -16.65 5.93 -7.35
CA ASP A 108 -17.45 7.08 -7.74
C ASP A 108 -17.11 7.52 -9.18
N HIS A 109 -15.93 7.17 -9.69
CA HIS A 109 -15.43 7.53 -11.03
C HIS A 109 -14.85 6.31 -11.80
N PRO A 110 -15.68 5.37 -12.25
CA PRO A 110 -15.21 4.17 -12.98
C PRO A 110 -14.49 4.51 -14.30
N GLY A 111 -14.76 5.69 -14.88
CA GLY A 111 -14.12 6.15 -16.12
C GLY A 111 -12.60 6.32 -16.03
N ILE A 112 -12.03 6.49 -14.83
CA ILE A 112 -10.57 6.61 -14.62
C ILE A 112 -9.83 5.36 -15.10
N ALA A 113 -10.37 4.17 -14.82
CA ALA A 113 -9.73 2.92 -15.23
C ALA A 113 -9.74 2.76 -16.76
N ASN A 114 -10.85 3.13 -17.38
CA ASN A 114 -11.06 3.00 -18.82
C ASN A 114 -10.09 3.88 -19.62
N THR A 115 -9.85 5.13 -19.20
CA THR A 115 -8.92 6.04 -19.92
C THR A 115 -7.46 5.61 -19.85
N LEU A 116 -7.10 4.78 -18.88
CA LEU A 116 -5.78 4.19 -18.74
C LEU A 116 -5.67 2.81 -19.38
N HIS A 117 -6.71 2.34 -20.08
CA HIS A 117 -6.80 0.99 -20.66
C HIS A 117 -6.49 -0.11 -19.62
N THR A 118 -6.98 0.06 -18.40
CA THR A 118 -6.80 -0.89 -17.30
C THR A 118 -8.12 -1.08 -16.55
N ASN A 119 -8.10 -1.83 -15.45
CA ASN A 119 -9.26 -2.03 -14.59
C ASN A 119 -9.01 -1.46 -13.18
N ALA A 120 -10.09 -1.29 -12.42
CA ALA A 120 -10.04 -0.72 -11.07
C ALA A 120 -9.18 -1.56 -10.11
N ASN A 121 -9.18 -2.88 -10.24
CA ASN A 121 -8.40 -3.78 -9.39
C ASN A 121 -6.89 -3.60 -9.62
N ASN A 122 -6.48 -3.44 -10.88
CA ASN A 122 -5.09 -3.19 -11.25
C ASN A 122 -4.63 -1.81 -10.75
N LEU A 123 -5.48 -0.78 -10.85
CA LEU A 123 -5.16 0.54 -10.30
C LEU A 123 -5.03 0.50 -8.78
N ARG A 124 -5.97 -0.16 -8.08
CA ARG A 124 -5.92 -0.34 -6.63
C ARG A 124 -4.62 -1.05 -6.21
N SER A 125 -4.34 -2.19 -6.83
CA SER A 125 -3.18 -3.02 -6.48
C SER A 125 -1.86 -2.31 -6.76
N GLY A 126 -1.73 -1.65 -7.92
CA GLY A 126 -0.53 -0.88 -8.25
C GLY A 126 -0.34 0.35 -7.37
N TYR A 127 -1.43 1.03 -7.00
CA TYR A 127 -1.37 2.15 -6.05
C TYR A 127 -0.97 1.69 -4.65
N GLN A 128 -1.49 0.56 -4.19
CA GLN A 128 -1.09 -0.04 -2.92
C GLN A 128 0.41 -0.36 -2.89
N ALA A 129 0.97 -0.89 -3.98
CA ALA A 129 2.41 -1.11 -4.10
C ALA A 129 3.19 0.22 -4.05
N ALA A 130 2.70 1.27 -4.72
CA ALA A 130 3.37 2.57 -4.75
C ALA A 130 3.41 3.25 -3.37
N LEU A 131 2.40 3.03 -2.51
CA LEU A 131 2.35 3.57 -1.15
C LEU A 131 3.42 2.99 -0.21
N LEU A 132 3.98 1.81 -0.53
CA LEU A 132 5.10 1.24 0.23
C LEU A 132 6.35 2.12 0.14
N THR A 133 6.58 2.70 -1.04
CA THR A 133 7.71 3.59 -1.31
C THR A 133 7.40 5.04 -0.96
N ASN A 134 6.19 5.50 -1.28
CA ASN A 134 5.75 6.87 -0.98
C ASN A 134 4.37 6.86 -0.29
N PRO A 135 4.34 6.83 1.04
CA PRO A 135 3.11 6.83 1.84
C PRO A 135 2.24 8.07 1.63
N ASN A 136 2.86 9.21 1.26
CA ASN A 136 2.18 10.48 1.02
C ASN A 136 1.64 10.62 -0.40
N LEU A 137 1.93 9.66 -1.29
CA LEU A 137 1.46 9.66 -2.67
C LEU A 137 -0.06 9.70 -2.69
N LYS A 138 -0.62 10.62 -3.48
CA LYS A 138 -2.06 10.73 -3.70
C LYS A 138 -2.49 9.91 -4.91
N PHE A 139 -3.72 9.42 -4.88
CA PHE A 139 -4.26 8.59 -5.96
C PHE A 139 -4.22 9.32 -7.31
N GLY A 140 -4.59 10.61 -7.33
CA GLY A 140 -4.47 11.44 -8.53
C GLY A 140 -3.05 11.56 -9.09
N GLN A 141 -2.03 11.59 -8.23
CA GLN A 141 -0.62 11.62 -8.67
C GLN A 141 -0.20 10.28 -9.29
N TYR A 142 -0.67 9.18 -8.71
CA TYR A 142 -0.45 7.85 -9.27
C TYR A 142 -1.10 7.70 -10.65
N VAL A 143 -2.37 8.10 -10.79
CA VAL A 143 -3.10 8.09 -12.07
C VAL A 143 -2.40 8.99 -13.10
N ALA A 144 -1.95 10.19 -12.69
CA ALA A 144 -1.18 11.09 -13.55
C ALA A 144 0.14 10.47 -14.01
N ALA A 145 0.89 9.83 -13.11
CA ALA A 145 2.13 9.14 -13.47
C ALA A 145 1.89 8.02 -14.48
N THR A 146 0.86 7.20 -14.29
CA THR A 146 0.47 6.15 -15.24
C THR A 146 0.12 6.75 -16.61
N ARG A 147 -0.66 7.83 -16.64
CA ARG A 147 -1.06 8.46 -17.89
C ARG A 147 0.12 9.10 -18.64
N LEU A 148 0.99 9.78 -17.90
CA LEU A 148 2.18 10.41 -18.47
C LEU A 148 3.12 9.38 -19.08
N ALA A 149 3.30 8.23 -18.43
CA ALA A 149 4.10 7.14 -18.96
C ALA A 149 3.52 6.57 -20.28
N GLN A 150 2.19 6.41 -20.36
CA GLN A 150 1.53 5.96 -21.59
C GLN A 150 1.65 6.99 -22.73
N ASN A 151 1.46 8.27 -22.42
CA ASN A 151 1.47 9.35 -23.42
C ASN A 151 2.88 9.66 -23.93
N LEU A 152 3.89 9.60 -23.05
CA LEU A 152 5.25 10.02 -23.35
C LEU A 152 6.19 8.86 -23.66
N GLY A 153 5.91 7.65 -23.19
CA GLY A 153 6.83 6.51 -23.26
C GLY A 153 7.30 6.15 -24.67
N GLY A 154 6.48 6.41 -25.70
CA GLY A 154 6.87 6.20 -27.10
C GLY A 154 7.90 7.20 -27.62
N ARG A 155 7.92 8.43 -27.10
CA ARG A 155 8.86 9.50 -27.50
C ARG A 155 10.03 9.66 -26.53
N PHE A 156 9.78 9.43 -25.25
CA PHE A 156 10.73 9.57 -24.15
C PHE A 156 10.75 8.24 -23.37
N PRO A 157 11.58 7.27 -23.77
CA PRO A 157 11.59 5.93 -23.16
C PRO A 157 12.01 5.95 -21.68
N ALA A 158 12.72 7.00 -21.24
CA ALA A 158 13.06 7.21 -19.82
C ALA A 158 11.84 7.57 -18.96
N VAL A 159 10.76 8.10 -19.58
CA VAL A 159 9.53 8.50 -18.88
C VAL A 159 8.65 7.28 -18.64
N THR A 160 9.03 6.51 -17.64
CA THR A 160 8.27 5.35 -17.15
C THR A 160 7.47 5.74 -15.91
N GLN A 161 6.40 4.98 -15.63
CA GLN A 161 5.61 5.19 -14.43
C GLN A 161 6.48 5.07 -13.16
N SER A 162 7.36 4.07 -13.11
CA SER A 162 8.28 3.85 -11.99
C SER A 162 9.25 5.02 -11.81
N ALA A 163 9.81 5.57 -12.89
CA ALA A 163 10.69 6.74 -12.82
C ALA A 163 9.97 7.98 -12.29
N ILE A 164 8.73 8.22 -12.73
CA ILE A 164 7.91 9.34 -12.23
C ILE A 164 7.62 9.15 -10.73
N LEU A 165 7.22 7.95 -10.32
CA LEU A 165 6.93 7.62 -8.93
C LEU A 165 8.18 7.73 -8.05
N ALA A 166 9.35 7.37 -8.55
CA ALA A 166 10.63 7.53 -7.85
C ALA A 166 10.94 9.02 -7.61
N GLY A 167 10.78 9.88 -8.63
CA GLY A 167 10.97 11.32 -8.45
C GLY A 167 10.03 11.92 -7.42
N LEU A 168 8.75 11.51 -7.44
CA LEU A 168 7.75 11.91 -6.44
C LEU A 168 8.10 11.42 -5.03
N ALA A 169 8.63 10.20 -4.88
CA ALA A 169 9.08 9.66 -3.61
C ALA A 169 10.27 10.46 -3.04
N SER A 170 11.15 10.97 -3.91
CA SER A 170 12.24 11.88 -3.55
C SER A 170 11.79 13.32 -3.28
N GLY A 171 10.48 13.60 -3.29
CA GLY A 171 9.92 14.93 -2.99
C GLY A 171 9.88 15.90 -4.18
N HIS A 172 10.23 15.45 -5.39
CA HIS A 172 10.13 16.30 -6.58
C HIS A 172 8.68 16.44 -7.03
N SER A 173 8.36 17.55 -7.69
CA SER A 173 7.10 17.69 -8.41
C SER A 173 7.13 16.90 -9.73
N ILE A 174 5.97 16.51 -10.26
CA ILE A 174 5.86 15.84 -11.56
C ILE A 174 6.65 16.59 -12.66
N GLY A 175 6.51 17.91 -12.73
CA GLY A 175 7.20 18.71 -13.76
C GLY A 175 8.73 18.73 -13.60
N SER A 176 9.23 18.76 -12.36
CA SER A 176 10.66 18.66 -12.08
C SER A 176 11.19 17.26 -12.41
N THR A 177 10.44 16.21 -12.04
CA THR A 177 10.78 14.82 -12.40
C THR A 177 10.83 14.63 -13.91
N LEU A 178 9.85 15.12 -14.66
CA LEU A 178 9.84 15.02 -16.12
C LEU A 178 11.04 15.74 -16.76
N GLN A 179 11.43 16.90 -16.23
CA GLN A 179 12.63 17.61 -16.70
C GLN A 179 13.91 16.83 -16.44
N ALA A 180 14.04 16.23 -15.25
CA ALA A 180 15.17 15.35 -14.93
C ALA A 180 15.21 14.10 -15.84
N LEU A 181 14.06 13.68 -16.38
CA LEU A 181 13.94 12.59 -17.35
C LEU A 181 14.14 13.03 -18.81
N GLY A 182 14.52 14.29 -19.05
CA GLY A 182 14.93 14.80 -20.35
C GLY A 182 13.90 15.64 -21.10
N LEU A 183 12.76 15.98 -20.49
CA LEU A 183 11.80 16.91 -21.10
C LEU A 183 12.25 18.35 -20.89
N SER A 184 11.99 19.23 -21.87
CA SER A 184 12.06 20.67 -21.61
C SER A 184 10.97 21.09 -20.60
N SER A 185 11.19 22.19 -19.89
CA SER A 185 10.19 22.75 -18.96
C SER A 185 8.82 22.97 -19.62
N ARG A 186 8.81 23.43 -20.87
CA ARG A 186 7.57 23.63 -21.66
C ARG A 186 6.86 22.31 -21.93
N GLU A 187 7.57 21.29 -22.40
CA GLU A 187 7.00 19.97 -22.67
C GLU A 187 6.49 19.30 -21.39
N ALA A 188 7.26 19.38 -20.30
CA ALA A 188 6.86 18.83 -19.01
C ALA A 188 5.55 19.49 -18.50
N ASN A 189 5.44 20.81 -18.65
CA ASN A 189 4.23 21.54 -18.24
C ASN A 189 3.02 21.19 -19.11
N GLU A 190 3.19 21.11 -20.43
CA GLU A 190 2.09 20.74 -21.33
C GLU A 190 1.64 19.29 -21.15
N ALA A 191 2.59 18.36 -20.98
CA ALA A 191 2.28 16.97 -20.67
C ALA A 191 1.51 16.84 -19.35
N LYS A 192 1.95 17.55 -18.30
CA LYS A 192 1.23 17.61 -17.02
C LYS A 192 -0.20 18.13 -17.19
N LYS A 193 -0.38 19.29 -17.83
CA LYS A 193 -1.71 19.88 -18.06
C LYS A 193 -2.61 18.95 -18.88
N GLN A 194 -2.04 18.28 -19.88
CA GLN A 194 -2.79 17.32 -20.69
C GLN A 194 -3.28 16.14 -19.84
N ALA A 195 -2.38 15.52 -19.07
CA ALA A 195 -2.76 14.43 -18.17
C ALA A 195 -3.83 14.87 -17.16
N ASP A 196 -3.68 16.05 -16.55
CA ASP A 196 -4.67 16.61 -15.61
C ASP A 196 -6.04 16.80 -16.25
N ARG A 197 -6.09 17.32 -17.49
CA ARG A 197 -7.35 17.48 -18.24
C ARG A 197 -8.01 16.15 -18.55
N GLU A 198 -7.23 15.16 -18.98
CA GLU A 198 -7.74 13.82 -19.31
C GLU A 198 -8.30 13.11 -18.08
N ILE A 199 -7.61 13.20 -16.94
CA ILE A 199 -8.08 12.66 -15.66
C ILE A 199 -9.33 13.39 -15.15
N LYS A 200 -9.38 14.70 -15.30
CA LYS A 200 -10.56 15.48 -14.92
C LYS A 200 -11.76 15.11 -15.79
N ARG A 201 -11.56 14.82 -17.08
CA ARG A 201 -12.62 14.35 -17.98
C ARG A 201 -13.09 12.95 -17.62
N SER A 202 -12.19 12.05 -17.21
CA SER A 202 -12.56 10.68 -16.84
C SER A 202 -13.31 10.55 -15.51
N ARG A 203 -13.34 11.64 -14.72
CA ARG A 203 -14.11 11.76 -13.47
C ARG A 203 -15.52 12.31 -13.68
N LYS A 204 -15.82 12.86 -14.85
CA LYS A 204 -17.17 13.25 -15.22
C LYS A 204 -17.94 12.03 -15.71
#